data_AF-A0AA95NEF0-F1
#
_entry.id   AF-A0AA95NEF0-F1
#
_cell.length_a   1.000
_cell.length_b   1.000
_cell.length_c   1.000
_cell.angle_alpha   90.00
_cell.angle_beta   90.00
_cell.angle_gamma   90.00
#
_symmetry.space_group_name_H-M   'P 1'
#
loop_
_entity.id
_entity.type
_entity.pdbx_description
1 polymer ?
#
loop_
_entity_poly.entity_id
_entity_poly.type
_entity_poly.pdbx_seq_one_letter_code
_entity_poly.pdbx_strand_id
1 'polypeptide(L)'
;MSLNTSLLKICAAAVIAACAVPALAQSASTPASSPAKKELIAKVLQLQQPAIEGLARGVLQQPIGNLMQGAGTALQTQVAPEKREATAKAIEADIKKFVEENTPVLRNAALKLAPTTIGTMLDERFTEDELRQLVAILDSPVNKKYVQMGGDMQSALGQKLMAEVGPGLEGKFNALRTSVAKQLGINPAPAASKPATGSAPAKK
;
A
#
# COMPACT_ATOMS: atom_id res chain seq x y z
N MET A 1 13.41 -5.77 -5.99
CA MET A 1 13.31 -4.43 -5.38
C MET A 1 11.83 -4.06 -5.31
N SER A 2 11.23 -4.22 -4.13
CA SER A 2 9.83 -3.91 -3.86
C SER A 2 9.69 -2.41 -3.66
N LEU A 3 9.30 -1.69 -4.72
CA LEU A 3 9.10 -0.23 -4.68
C LEU A 3 7.66 0.18 -4.28
N ASN A 4 6.83 -0.76 -3.85
CA ASN A 4 5.38 -0.55 -3.76
C ASN A 4 4.81 -0.34 -2.34
N THR A 5 5.65 -0.06 -1.34
CA THR A 5 5.21 0.11 0.06
C THR A 5 5.26 1.54 0.60
N SER A 6 5.55 2.55 -0.23
CA SER A 6 5.73 3.94 0.27
C SER A 6 4.73 4.99 -0.22
N LEU A 7 3.70 4.64 -0.99
CA LEU A 7 2.72 5.64 -1.49
C LEU A 7 1.43 5.77 -0.65
N LEU A 8 1.22 4.92 0.35
CA LEU A 8 0.05 5.00 1.25
C LEU A 8 0.29 5.92 2.47
N LYS A 9 0.94 7.08 2.26
CA LYS A 9 1.11 8.11 3.31
C LYS A 9 0.91 9.56 2.82
N ILE A 10 0.38 9.78 1.61
CA ILE A 10 0.03 11.13 1.15
C ILE A 10 -1.47 11.20 0.86
N CYS A 11 -2.25 11.18 1.94
CA CYS A 11 -3.48 11.95 2.02
C CYS A 11 -3.30 12.96 3.16
N ALA A 12 -2.17 13.68 3.14
CA ALA A 12 -2.04 14.92 3.89
C ALA A 12 -2.76 15.98 3.06
N ALA A 13 -3.97 16.33 3.45
CA ALA A 13 -4.63 17.54 3.00
C ALA A 13 -3.76 18.73 3.45
N ALA A 14 -2.90 19.21 2.57
CA ALA A 14 -2.17 20.45 2.77
C ALA A 14 -3.15 21.62 2.58
N VAL A 15 -3.89 21.96 3.64
CA VAL A 15 -4.47 23.29 3.78
C VAL A 15 -3.35 24.19 4.30
N ILE A 16 -2.68 24.90 3.38
CA ILE A 16 -1.80 26.01 3.73
C ILE A 16 -2.71 27.18 4.11
N ALA A 17 -2.98 27.34 5.40
CA ALA A 17 -3.45 28.59 5.97
C ALA A 17 -2.27 29.24 6.70
N ALA A 18 -1.58 30.14 5.99
CA ALA A 18 -0.52 30.97 6.55
C ALA A 18 -1.15 32.07 7.44
N CYS A 19 -1.11 31.86 8.76
CA CYS A 19 -1.17 32.94 9.74
C CYS A 19 0.00 32.76 10.71
N ALA A 20 1.04 33.58 10.55
CA ALA A 20 2.16 33.63 11.45
C ALA A 20 1.74 34.31 12.76
N VAL A 21 1.85 33.58 13.88
CA VAL A 21 1.86 34.14 15.23
C VAL A 21 2.97 33.45 16.01
N PRO A 22 3.95 34.17 16.57
CA PRO A 22 4.91 33.58 17.49
C PRO A 22 4.24 33.49 18.85
N ALA A 23 3.85 32.29 19.28
CA ALA A 23 3.33 32.05 20.63
C ALA A 23 4.04 30.83 21.22
N LEU A 24 4.43 31.01 22.49
CA LEU A 24 5.29 30.13 23.27
C LEU A 24 4.87 28.66 23.20
N ALA A 25 5.86 27.77 23.27
CA ALA A 25 5.69 26.35 23.55
C ALA A 25 5.08 26.18 24.95
N GLN A 26 3.77 26.36 25.05
CA GLN A 26 2.98 25.88 26.16
C GLN A 26 2.67 24.44 25.82
N SER A 27 3.32 23.50 26.51
CA SER A 27 2.79 22.15 26.69
C SER A 27 1.43 22.31 27.36
N ALA A 28 0.38 22.56 26.58
CA ALA A 28 -0.98 22.46 27.03
C ALA A 28 -1.16 21.00 27.42
N SER A 29 -1.18 20.74 28.72
CA SER A 29 -1.70 19.50 29.26
C SER A 29 -3.06 19.27 28.61
N THR A 30 -3.15 18.29 27.72
CA THR A 30 -4.44 17.87 27.18
C THR A 30 -5.34 17.58 28.37
N PRO A 31 -6.51 18.22 28.48
CA PRO A 31 -7.45 17.94 29.55
C PRO A 31 -7.70 16.44 29.64
N ALA A 32 -7.94 15.94 30.85
CA ALA A 32 -8.30 14.54 31.05
C ALA A 32 -9.42 14.12 30.08
N SER A 33 -9.30 12.94 29.50
CA SER A 33 -10.19 12.46 28.43
C SER A 33 -11.66 12.55 28.81
N SER A 34 -12.42 13.39 28.10
CA SER A 34 -13.87 13.55 28.29
C SER A 34 -14.63 12.39 27.64
N PRO A 35 -15.86 12.07 28.09
CA PRO A 35 -16.72 11.11 27.39
C PRO A 35 -16.95 11.46 25.91
N ALA A 36 -17.17 12.75 25.61
CA ALA A 36 -17.36 13.24 24.24
C ALA A 36 -16.12 13.02 23.36
N LYS A 37 -14.93 13.23 23.91
CA LYS A 37 -13.67 12.95 23.22
C LYS A 37 -13.53 11.46 22.89
N LYS A 38 -13.88 10.57 23.82
CA LYS A 38 -13.86 9.12 23.59
C LYS A 38 -14.84 8.68 22.49
N GLU A 39 -16.03 9.29 22.44
CA GLU A 39 -17.00 9.04 21.36
C GLU A 39 -16.46 9.47 19.99
N LEU A 40 -15.81 10.62 19.91
CA LEU A 40 -15.18 11.08 18.66
C LEU A 40 -14.04 10.13 18.24
N ILE A 41 -13.21 9.67 19.17
CA ILE A 41 -12.17 8.68 18.89
C ILE A 41 -12.79 7.37 18.36
N ALA A 42 -13.84 6.87 19.02
CA ALA A 42 -14.54 5.67 18.57
C ALA A 42 -15.09 5.84 17.14
N LYS A 43 -15.64 7.02 16.83
CA LYS A 43 -16.11 7.37 15.49
C LYS A 43 -14.96 7.41 14.47
N VAL A 44 -13.82 8.01 14.80
CA VAL A 44 -12.62 8.00 13.94
C VAL A 44 -12.18 6.56 13.66
N LEU A 45 -12.09 5.71 14.68
CA LEU A 45 -11.70 4.31 14.52
C LEU A 45 -12.69 3.54 13.64
N GLN A 46 -13.99 3.80 13.78
CA GLN A 46 -15.03 3.21 12.93
C GLN A 46 -14.87 3.65 11.47
N LEU A 47 -14.62 4.94 11.20
CA LEU A 47 -14.39 5.44 9.85
C LEU A 47 -13.11 4.89 9.23
N GLN A 48 -12.12 4.57 10.07
CA GLN A 48 -10.84 3.97 9.67
C GLN A 48 -10.87 2.43 9.68
N GLN A 49 -12.01 1.82 10.00
CA GLN A 49 -12.14 0.36 10.09
C GLN A 49 -11.66 -0.36 8.82
N PRO A 50 -11.98 0.08 7.58
CA PRO A 50 -11.47 -0.58 6.38
C PRO A 50 -9.94 -0.61 6.30
N ALA A 51 -9.26 0.44 6.79
CA ALA A 51 -7.81 0.51 6.82
C ALA A 51 -7.21 -0.42 7.89
N ILE A 52 -7.82 -0.49 9.07
CA ILE A 52 -7.41 -1.40 10.16
C ILE A 52 -7.54 -2.86 9.69
N GLU A 53 -8.64 -3.19 9.02
CA GLU A 53 -8.86 -4.52 8.44
C GLU A 53 -7.94 -4.80 7.24
N GLY A 54 -7.59 -3.77 6.49
CA GLY A 54 -6.57 -3.85 5.43
C GLY A 54 -5.20 -4.20 5.99
N LEU A 55 -4.79 -3.57 7.09
CA LEU A 55 -3.54 -3.87 7.80
C LEU A 55 -3.52 -5.33 8.27
N ALA A 56 -4.60 -5.80 8.90
CA ALA A 56 -4.72 -7.19 9.36
C ALA A 56 -4.56 -8.20 8.21
N ARG A 57 -5.16 -7.93 7.05
CA ARG A 57 -5.00 -8.77 5.84
C ARG A 57 -3.56 -8.75 5.32
N GLY A 58 -2.92 -7.58 5.33
CA GLY A 58 -1.54 -7.42 4.88
C GLY A 58 -0.53 -8.27 5.65
N VAL A 59 -0.79 -8.53 6.94
CA VAL A 59 0.06 -9.38 7.81
C VAL A 59 0.14 -10.82 7.29
N LEU A 60 -0.94 -11.35 6.70
CA LEU A 60 -0.94 -12.70 6.09
C LEU A 60 -0.39 -12.69 4.66
N GLN A 61 -0.69 -11.64 3.89
CA GLN A 61 -0.38 -11.61 2.46
C GLN A 61 1.12 -11.63 2.17
N GLN A 62 1.93 -10.90 2.95
CA GLN A 62 3.38 -10.85 2.76
C GLN A 62 4.07 -12.23 2.91
N PRO A 63 3.91 -12.95 4.04
CA PRO A 63 4.55 -14.26 4.19
C PRO A 63 4.01 -15.29 3.20
N ILE A 64 2.72 -15.24 2.85
CA ILE A 64 2.13 -16.17 1.87
C ILE A 64 2.69 -15.92 0.47
N GLY A 65 2.86 -14.67 0.05
CA GLY A 65 3.49 -14.35 -1.23
C GLY A 65 4.90 -14.93 -1.35
N ASN A 66 5.70 -14.80 -0.28
CA ASN A 66 7.05 -15.38 -0.23
C ASN A 66 7.01 -16.92 -0.27
N LEU A 67 6.08 -17.53 0.48
CA LEU A 67 5.88 -18.98 0.49
C LEU A 67 5.52 -19.50 -0.91
N MET A 68 4.59 -18.84 -1.60
CA MET A 68 4.19 -19.24 -2.97
C MET A 68 5.33 -19.12 -3.98
N GLN A 69 6.17 -18.07 -3.87
CA GLN A 69 7.33 -17.93 -4.74
C GLN A 69 8.36 -19.06 -4.53
N GLY A 70 8.64 -19.40 -3.26
CA GLY A 70 9.49 -20.53 -2.91
C GLY A 70 8.92 -21.86 -3.38
N ALA A 71 7.63 -22.08 -3.14
CA ALA A 71 6.91 -23.27 -3.59
C ALA A 71 6.95 -23.43 -5.12
N GLY A 72 6.76 -22.35 -5.88
CA GLY A 72 6.88 -22.38 -7.35
C GLY A 72 8.26 -22.81 -7.84
N THR A 73 9.31 -22.37 -7.16
CA THR A 73 10.70 -22.77 -7.46
C THR A 73 10.94 -24.24 -7.12
N ALA A 74 10.48 -24.70 -5.95
CA ALA A 74 10.61 -26.09 -5.51
C ALA A 74 9.79 -27.05 -6.40
N LEU A 75 8.58 -26.68 -6.82
CA LEU A 75 7.76 -27.45 -7.77
C LEU A 75 8.49 -27.67 -9.09
N GLN A 76 9.18 -26.66 -9.61
CA GLN A 76 9.91 -26.76 -10.88
C GLN A 76 11.20 -27.58 -10.78
N THR A 77 11.88 -27.53 -9.64
CA THR A 77 13.23 -28.09 -9.47
C THR A 77 13.26 -29.45 -8.78
N GLN A 78 12.29 -29.74 -7.91
CA GLN A 78 12.31 -30.91 -7.02
C GLN A 78 11.15 -31.87 -7.27
N VAL A 79 10.08 -31.44 -7.96
CA VAL A 79 8.91 -32.28 -8.22
C VAL A 79 8.94 -32.78 -9.67
N ALA A 80 8.73 -34.09 -9.84
CA ALA A 80 8.64 -34.72 -11.16
C ALA A 80 7.49 -34.11 -11.99
N PRO A 81 7.69 -33.86 -13.30
CA PRO A 81 6.73 -33.12 -14.14
C PRO A 81 5.27 -33.59 -14.01
N GLU A 82 5.06 -34.90 -14.02
CA GLU A 82 3.75 -35.55 -13.94
C GLU A 82 3.04 -35.39 -12.58
N LYS A 83 3.77 -34.99 -11.52
CA LYS A 83 3.21 -34.75 -10.18
C LYS A 83 2.98 -33.26 -9.89
N ARG A 84 3.59 -32.35 -10.67
CA ARG A 84 3.61 -30.91 -10.37
C ARG A 84 2.22 -30.30 -10.22
N GLU A 85 1.29 -30.60 -11.13
CA GLU A 85 -0.06 -30.02 -11.08
C GLU A 85 -0.82 -30.45 -9.81
N ALA A 86 -0.77 -31.74 -9.48
CA ALA A 86 -1.42 -32.26 -8.28
C ALA A 86 -0.80 -31.65 -7.00
N THR A 87 0.53 -31.55 -6.95
CA THR A 87 1.22 -30.91 -5.82
C THR A 87 0.92 -29.41 -5.72
N ALA A 88 0.86 -28.71 -6.85
CA ALA A 88 0.51 -27.28 -6.87
C ALA A 88 -0.91 -27.05 -6.33
N LYS A 89 -1.89 -27.84 -6.76
CA LYS A 89 -3.27 -27.77 -6.25
C LYS A 89 -3.36 -28.06 -4.75
N ALA A 90 -2.59 -29.03 -4.25
CA ALA A 90 -2.53 -29.32 -2.81
C ALA A 90 -1.98 -28.12 -2.02
N ILE A 91 -0.89 -27.52 -2.48
CA ILE A 91 -0.30 -26.31 -1.86
C ILE A 91 -1.30 -25.14 -1.88
N GLU A 92 -1.98 -24.91 -3.00
CA GLU A 92 -3.01 -23.88 -3.12
C GLU A 92 -4.17 -24.11 -2.15
N ALA A 93 -4.63 -25.35 -2.00
CA ALA A 93 -5.69 -25.71 -1.06
C ALA A 93 -5.28 -25.46 0.40
N ASP A 94 -4.05 -25.85 0.77
CA ASP A 94 -3.51 -25.63 2.12
C ASP A 94 -3.39 -24.13 2.44
N ILE A 95 -2.88 -23.33 1.49
CA ILE A 95 -2.77 -21.87 1.64
C ILE A 95 -4.16 -21.25 1.77
N LYS A 96 -5.11 -21.65 0.91
CA LYS A 96 -6.48 -21.15 0.96
C LYS A 96 -7.11 -21.42 2.32
N LYS A 97 -7.04 -22.67 2.79
CA LYS A 97 -7.55 -23.07 4.10
C LYS A 97 -6.93 -22.23 5.23
N PHE A 98 -5.60 -22.09 5.20
CA PHE A 98 -4.88 -21.27 6.18
C PHE A 98 -5.37 -19.80 6.17
N VAL A 99 -5.53 -19.19 4.99
CA VAL A 99 -6.03 -17.81 4.88
C VAL A 99 -7.45 -17.68 5.40
N GLU A 100 -8.34 -18.59 5.03
CA GLU A 100 -9.75 -18.58 5.45
C GLU A 100 -9.89 -18.71 6.97
N GLU A 101 -9.10 -19.58 7.60
CA GLU A 101 -9.10 -19.78 9.05
C GLU A 101 -8.50 -18.57 9.80
N ASN A 102 -7.43 -17.96 9.27
CA ASN A 102 -6.65 -16.97 10.02
C ASN A 102 -7.04 -15.51 9.74
N THR A 103 -7.63 -15.21 8.58
CA THR A 103 -8.11 -13.85 8.26
C THR A 103 -9.05 -13.28 9.32
N PRO A 104 -10.13 -13.97 9.76
CA PRO A 104 -11.01 -13.44 10.79
C PRO A 104 -10.30 -13.30 12.15
N VAL A 105 -9.36 -14.18 12.47
CA VAL A 105 -8.57 -14.10 13.73
C VAL A 105 -7.76 -12.81 13.77
N LEU A 106 -6.99 -12.53 12.72
CA LEU A 106 -6.18 -11.30 12.65
C LEU A 106 -7.04 -10.05 12.56
N ARG A 107 -8.14 -10.09 11.80
CA ARG A 107 -9.10 -8.99 11.73
C ARG A 107 -9.64 -8.65 13.13
N ASN A 108 -10.15 -9.65 13.84
CA ASN A 108 -10.73 -9.45 15.17
C ASN A 108 -9.69 -8.95 16.17
N ALA A 109 -8.46 -9.48 16.11
CA ALA A 109 -7.36 -8.99 16.93
C ALA A 109 -7.04 -7.52 16.64
N ALA A 110 -6.94 -7.12 15.38
CA ALA A 110 -6.67 -5.74 15.00
C ALA A 110 -7.78 -4.78 15.47
N LEU A 111 -9.05 -5.16 15.31
CA LEU A 111 -10.19 -4.35 15.79
C LEU A 111 -10.21 -4.24 17.32
N LYS A 112 -9.88 -5.32 18.03
CA LYS A 112 -9.78 -5.32 19.50
C LYS A 112 -8.62 -4.45 20.01
N LEU A 113 -7.48 -4.45 19.30
CA LEU A 113 -6.28 -3.70 19.69
C LEU A 113 -6.34 -2.22 19.28
N ALA A 114 -7.13 -1.86 18.27
CA ALA A 114 -7.18 -0.50 17.76
C ALA A 114 -7.54 0.55 18.82
N PRO A 115 -8.52 0.36 19.72
CA PRO A 115 -8.81 1.33 20.78
C PRO A 115 -7.66 1.56 21.75
N THR A 116 -6.96 0.51 22.17
CA THR A 116 -5.88 0.60 23.17
C THR A 116 -4.53 1.00 22.57
N THR A 117 -4.44 1.09 21.24
CA THR A 117 -3.23 1.50 20.51
C THR A 117 -3.47 2.84 19.81
N ILE A 118 -4.23 2.83 18.73
CA ILE A 118 -4.58 4.02 17.94
C ILE A 118 -5.47 4.95 18.76
N GLY A 119 -6.47 4.41 19.47
CA GLY A 119 -7.36 5.23 20.30
C GLY A 119 -6.62 6.00 21.38
N THR A 120 -5.69 5.36 22.09
CA THR A 120 -4.79 6.03 23.05
C THR A 120 -3.97 7.14 22.41
N MET A 121 -3.36 6.88 21.24
CA MET A 121 -2.60 7.91 20.52
C MET A 121 -3.47 9.10 20.08
N LEU A 122 -4.71 8.84 19.67
CA LEU A 122 -5.67 9.90 19.32
C LEU A 122 -6.08 10.71 20.55
N ASP A 123 -6.29 10.05 21.69
CA ASP A 123 -6.65 10.69 22.96
C ASP A 123 -5.53 11.58 23.50
N GLU A 124 -4.28 11.16 23.38
CA GLU A 124 -3.12 11.93 23.87
C GLU A 124 -2.75 13.10 22.96
N ARG A 125 -2.96 12.97 21.64
CA ARG A 125 -2.36 13.87 20.65
C ARG A 125 -3.33 14.85 19.99
N PHE A 126 -4.63 14.62 20.12
CA PHE A 126 -5.64 15.48 19.53
C PHE A 126 -6.51 16.08 20.62
N THR A 127 -6.96 17.30 20.42
CA THR A 127 -8.04 17.92 21.19
C THR A 127 -9.40 17.39 20.76
N GLU A 128 -10.44 17.63 21.57
CA GLU A 128 -11.81 17.26 21.20
C GLU A 128 -12.25 17.96 19.89
N ASP A 129 -11.91 19.23 19.73
CA ASP A 129 -12.27 20.02 18.54
C ASP A 129 -11.57 19.51 17.27
N GLU A 130 -10.29 19.16 17.35
CA GLU A 130 -9.56 18.57 16.21
C GLU A 130 -10.13 17.20 15.83
N LEU A 131 -10.51 16.37 16.81
CA LEU A 131 -11.17 15.09 16.54
C LEU A 131 -12.53 15.31 15.86
N ARG A 132 -13.27 16.35 16.25
CA ARG A 132 -14.55 16.73 15.62
C ARG A 132 -14.35 17.12 14.16
N GLN A 133 -13.35 17.95 13.88
CA GLN A 133 -12.97 18.34 12.53
C GLN A 133 -12.52 17.13 11.70
N LEU A 134 -11.71 16.25 12.28
CA LEU A 134 -11.25 15.03 11.63
C LEU A 134 -12.43 14.12 11.25
N VAL A 135 -13.38 13.90 12.15
CA VAL A 135 -14.61 13.13 11.86
C VAL A 135 -15.37 13.77 10.69
N ALA A 136 -15.55 15.10 10.70
CA ALA A 136 -16.24 15.80 9.61
C ALA A 136 -15.54 15.60 8.25
N ILE A 137 -14.20 15.65 8.22
CA ILE A 137 -13.41 15.40 7.01
C ILE A 137 -13.57 13.94 6.55
N LEU A 138 -13.44 12.97 7.46
CA LEU A 138 -13.52 11.54 7.13
C LEU A 138 -14.91 11.11 6.67
N ASP A 139 -15.97 11.68 7.25
CA ASP A 139 -17.34 11.38 6.85
C ASP A 139 -17.77 12.08 5.56
N SER A 140 -17.08 13.17 5.18
CA SER A 140 -17.42 13.99 4.02
C SER A 140 -17.50 13.18 2.72
N PRO A 141 -18.66 13.21 2.00
CA PRO A 141 -18.80 12.54 0.71
C PRO A 141 -17.88 13.14 -0.36
N VAL A 142 -17.59 14.44 -0.26
CA VAL A 142 -16.63 15.12 -1.16
C VAL A 142 -15.22 14.56 -0.93
N ASN A 143 -14.83 14.38 0.33
CA ASN A 143 -13.54 13.78 0.67
C ASN A 143 -13.46 12.32 0.17
N LYS A 144 -14.53 11.52 0.37
CA LYS A 144 -14.60 10.14 -0.14
C LYS A 144 -14.43 10.09 -1.67
N LYS A 145 -15.12 10.97 -2.41
CA LYS A 145 -14.98 11.09 -3.87
C LYS A 145 -13.54 11.45 -4.26
N TYR A 146 -12.94 12.43 -3.57
CA TYR A 146 -11.56 12.85 -3.82
C TYR A 146 -10.55 11.71 -3.62
N VAL A 147 -10.67 10.96 -2.51
CA VAL A 147 -9.81 9.80 -2.23
C VAL A 147 -9.99 8.69 -3.28
N GLN A 148 -11.24 8.38 -3.67
CA GLN A 148 -11.53 7.36 -4.69
C GLN A 148 -10.91 7.71 -6.05
N MET A 149 -10.92 8.99 -6.43
CA MET A 149 -10.29 9.46 -7.67
C MET A 149 -8.75 9.42 -7.65
N GLY A 150 -8.13 9.18 -6.48
CA GLY A 150 -6.67 9.21 -6.32
C GLY A 150 -5.92 8.29 -7.29
N GLY A 151 -6.42 7.06 -7.50
CA GLY A 151 -5.82 6.10 -8.43
C GLY A 151 -5.89 6.56 -9.88
N ASP A 152 -7.03 7.12 -10.29
CA ASP A 152 -7.22 7.65 -11.65
C ASP A 152 -6.32 8.85 -11.92
N MET A 153 -6.20 9.77 -10.95
CA MET A 153 -5.30 10.92 -11.04
C MET A 153 -3.83 10.49 -11.16
N GLN A 154 -3.41 9.51 -10.35
CA GLN A 154 -2.05 8.94 -10.43
C GLN A 154 -1.79 8.27 -11.79
N SER A 155 -2.75 7.48 -12.28
CA SER A 155 -2.66 6.83 -13.59
C SER A 155 -2.53 7.83 -14.72
N ALA A 156 -3.40 8.85 -14.75
CA ALA A 156 -3.38 9.91 -15.76
C ALA A 156 -2.06 10.68 -15.77
N LEU A 157 -1.56 11.07 -14.60
CA LEU A 157 -0.27 11.75 -14.47
C LEU A 157 0.89 10.83 -14.93
N GLY A 158 0.90 9.57 -14.49
CA GLY A 158 1.96 8.62 -14.82
C GLY A 158 2.05 8.33 -16.31
N GLN A 159 0.90 8.15 -16.98
CA GLN A 159 0.84 7.96 -18.43
C GLN A 159 1.43 9.16 -19.18
N LYS A 160 1.01 10.37 -18.81
CA LYS A 160 1.51 11.60 -19.46
C LYS A 160 3.00 11.83 -19.19
N LEU A 161 3.44 11.62 -17.95
CA LEU A 161 4.84 11.74 -17.57
C LEU A 161 5.74 10.78 -18.35
N MET A 162 5.33 9.52 -18.52
CA MET A 162 6.07 8.54 -19.30
C MET A 162 6.08 8.86 -20.79
N ALA A 163 4.98 9.39 -21.34
CA ALA A 163 4.92 9.80 -22.74
C ALA A 163 5.88 10.96 -23.02
N GLU A 164 5.99 11.93 -22.12
CA GLU A 164 6.84 13.12 -22.30
C GLU A 164 8.32 12.86 -21.97
N VAL A 165 8.60 12.16 -20.87
CA VAL A 165 9.95 12.01 -20.32
C VAL A 165 10.59 10.66 -20.65
N GLY A 166 9.78 9.61 -20.86
CA GLY A 166 10.24 8.24 -21.10
C GLY A 166 11.29 8.11 -22.21
N PRO A 167 11.05 8.65 -23.43
CA PRO A 167 12.03 8.58 -24.52
C PRO A 167 13.39 9.19 -24.16
N GLY A 168 13.39 10.29 -23.40
CA GLY A 168 14.62 10.96 -22.96
C GLY A 168 15.38 10.19 -21.85
N LEU A 169 14.68 9.38 -21.06
CA LEU A 169 15.30 8.54 -20.02
C LEU A 169 15.87 7.24 -20.57
N GLU A 170 15.29 6.69 -21.64
CA GLU A 170 15.71 5.40 -22.19
C GLU A 170 17.20 5.40 -22.61
N GLY A 171 17.66 6.48 -23.24
CA GLY A 171 19.08 6.68 -23.54
C GLY A 171 19.96 6.72 -22.29
N LYS A 172 19.52 7.42 -21.24
CA LYS A 172 20.25 7.52 -19.96
C LYS A 172 20.30 6.19 -19.21
N PHE A 173 19.22 5.41 -19.25
CA PHE A 173 19.18 4.07 -18.68
C PHE A 173 20.14 3.10 -19.37
N ASN A 174 20.24 3.17 -20.70
CA ASN A 174 21.21 2.38 -21.44
C ASN A 174 22.65 2.74 -21.08
N ALA A 175 22.97 4.04 -20.99
CA ALA A 175 24.29 4.51 -20.56
C ALA A 175 24.64 4.03 -19.13
N LEU A 176 23.67 4.10 -18.20
CA LEU A 176 23.84 3.59 -16.84
C LEU A 176 24.08 2.08 -16.83
N ARG A 177 23.32 1.29 -17.61
CA ARG A 177 23.50 -0.16 -17.70
C ARG A 177 24.92 -0.52 -18.15
N THR A 178 25.44 0.18 -19.16
CA THR A 178 26.81 0.00 -19.63
C THR A 178 27.84 0.35 -18.55
N SER A 179 27.63 1.44 -17.81
CA SER A 179 28.51 1.85 -16.72
C SER A 179 28.55 0.80 -15.59
N VAL A 180 27.39 0.30 -15.17
CA VAL A 180 27.28 -0.74 -14.13
C VAL A 180 27.93 -2.04 -14.58
N ALA A 181 27.68 -2.49 -15.81
CA ALA A 181 28.30 -3.69 -16.35
C ALA A 181 29.83 -3.60 -16.36
N LYS A 182 30.37 -2.44 -16.77
CA LYS A 182 31.80 -2.16 -16.73
C LYS A 182 32.38 -2.26 -15.30
N GLN A 183 31.68 -1.73 -14.31
CA GLN A 183 32.12 -1.80 -12.90
C GLN A 183 32.09 -3.23 -12.35
N LEU A 184 31.14 -4.05 -12.79
CA LEU A 184 31.01 -5.45 -12.39
C LEU A 184 31.92 -6.40 -13.19
N GLY A 185 32.65 -5.90 -14.20
CA GLY A 185 33.49 -6.72 -15.07
C GLY A 185 32.69 -7.71 -15.95
N ILE A 186 31.41 -7.44 -16.18
CA ILE A 186 30.52 -8.27 -17.01
C ILE A 186 30.14 -7.54 -18.28
N ASN A 187 29.78 -8.29 -19.33
CA ASN A 187 29.20 -7.68 -20.51
C ASN A 187 27.80 -7.14 -20.21
N PRO A 188 27.45 -5.92 -20.68
CA PRO A 188 26.12 -5.37 -20.49
C PRO A 188 25.08 -6.24 -21.19
N ALA A 189 24.04 -6.65 -20.45
CA ALA A 189 22.91 -7.36 -21.03
C ALA A 189 22.23 -6.49 -22.11
N PRO A 190 21.78 -7.08 -23.23
CA PRO A 190 21.02 -6.35 -24.25
C PRO A 190 19.81 -5.66 -23.63
N ALA A 191 19.47 -4.46 -24.11
CA ALA A 191 18.22 -3.82 -23.75
C ALA A 191 17.07 -4.79 -24.05
N ALA A 192 16.16 -5.00 -23.11
CA ALA A 192 14.96 -5.79 -23.36
C ALA A 192 14.16 -5.11 -24.47
N SER A 193 14.14 -5.72 -25.65
CA SER A 193 13.34 -5.26 -26.77
C SER A 193 11.88 -5.17 -26.36
N LYS A 194 11.26 -4.03 -26.68
CA LYS A 194 9.82 -3.76 -26.54
C LYS A 194 9.00 -4.98 -26.99
N PRO A 195 7.90 -5.37 -26.30
CA PRO A 195 6.99 -6.38 -26.81
C PRO A 195 6.47 -5.94 -28.18
N ALA A 196 6.67 -6.76 -29.21
CA ALA A 196 6.17 -6.48 -30.54
C ALA A 196 4.64 -6.39 -30.51
N THR A 197 4.11 -5.22 -30.81
CA THR A 197 2.68 -5.01 -31.04
C THR A 197 2.27 -5.70 -32.34
N GLY A 198 1.38 -6.69 -32.22
CA GLY A 198 0.38 -7.03 -33.24
C GLY A 198 0.86 -7.83 -34.45
N SER A 199 0.77 -9.16 -34.36
CA SER A 199 0.55 -9.98 -35.56
C SER A 199 -0.87 -9.72 -36.07
N ALA A 200 -0.98 -9.04 -37.21
CA ALA A 200 -2.23 -8.93 -37.95
C ALA A 200 -2.63 -10.31 -38.52
N PRO A 201 -3.91 -10.73 -38.46
CA PRO A 201 -4.34 -11.96 -39.10
C PRO A 201 -4.46 -11.78 -40.61
N ALA A 202 -3.76 -12.64 -41.35
CA ALA A 202 -3.86 -12.74 -42.80
C ALA A 202 -5.22 -13.33 -43.22
N LYS A 203 -5.81 -12.70 -44.23
CA LYS A 203 -7.04 -13.13 -44.92
C LYS A 203 -6.93 -14.57 -45.44
N LYS A 204 -8.03 -15.32 -45.32
CA LYS A 204 -8.48 -16.22 -46.38
C LYS A 204 -10.01 -16.18 -46.45
#